data_AF-A0A7Y5IF74-F1
#
_entry.id   AF-A0A7Y5IF74-F1
#
_cell.length_a   1.000
_cell.length_b   1.000
_cell.length_c   1.000
_cell.angle_alpha   90.00
_cell.angle_beta   90.00
_cell.angle_gamma   90.00
#
_symmetry.space_group_name_H-M   'P 1'
#
loop_
_entity.id
_entity.type
_entity.pdbx_description
1 polymer ?
#
loop_
_entity_poly.entity_id
_entity_poly.type
_entity_poly.pdbx_seq_one_letter_code
_entity_poly.pdbx_strand_id
1 'polypeptide(L)'
;MKEDPAAKKFVRECTSCHTIGAGKLKGPDLITAITWKQEDLAKAVKKMEKEVGAMSDQVVTDLVTLMRDPALKARLAAEEQRLIQSRRALLAPPYASIGHDLFWGARRFQNGGMNCSACHAVNGLGGTLGPDLTPAAKKMGEVALISAVEKAAYKVMEPHYRTRPVTAQEALHLAAYLAQAPLIRANAEFSFHMLAVLAAVGLSGAIVALYAAAGKKQSPSGN
;
A
#
# COMPACT_ATOMS: atom_id res chain seq x y z
N MET A 1 -0.69 -11.63 -21.30
CA MET A 1 -1.46 -12.75 -20.71
C MET A 1 -2.86 -12.74 -21.29
N LYS A 2 -3.45 -13.92 -21.55
CA LYS A 2 -4.82 -14.03 -22.06
C LYS A 2 -5.82 -13.61 -20.97
N GLU A 3 -6.95 -13.05 -21.39
CA GLU A 3 -8.02 -12.67 -20.48
C GLU A 3 -8.68 -13.89 -19.81
N ASP A 4 -8.88 -13.84 -18.50
CA ASP A 4 -9.69 -14.77 -17.71
C ASP A 4 -11.01 -14.09 -17.30
N PRO A 5 -12.13 -14.34 -18.00
CA PRO A 5 -13.39 -13.63 -17.75
C PRO A 5 -13.95 -13.82 -16.34
N ALA A 6 -13.84 -15.02 -15.77
CA ALA A 6 -14.34 -15.32 -14.44
C ALA A 6 -13.52 -14.57 -13.39
N ALA A 7 -12.18 -14.65 -13.47
CA ALA A 7 -11.30 -13.90 -12.58
C ALA A 7 -11.54 -12.39 -12.71
N LYS A 8 -11.74 -11.90 -13.93
CA LYS A 8 -11.96 -10.49 -14.22
C LYS A 8 -13.24 -9.97 -13.57
N LYS A 9 -14.31 -10.77 -13.59
CA LYS A 9 -15.56 -10.45 -12.91
C LYS A 9 -15.37 -10.44 -11.40
N PHE A 10 -14.74 -11.47 -10.84
CA PHE A 10 -14.46 -11.55 -9.40
C PHE A 10 -13.62 -10.36 -8.90
N VAL A 11 -12.54 -10.02 -9.61
CA VAL A 11 -11.67 -8.88 -9.26
C VAL A 11 -12.45 -7.56 -9.29
N ARG A 12 -13.38 -7.36 -10.23
CA ARG A 12 -14.13 -6.11 -10.34
C ARG A 12 -15.28 -5.99 -9.36
N GLU A 13 -15.96 -7.08 -9.06
CA GLU A 13 -17.25 -7.02 -8.36
C GLU A 13 -17.20 -7.60 -6.94
N CYS A 14 -16.28 -8.53 -6.65
CA CYS A 14 -16.26 -9.23 -5.37
C CYS A 14 -15.14 -8.73 -4.44
N THR A 15 -13.98 -8.36 -4.99
CA THR A 15 -12.80 -8.00 -4.17
C THR A 15 -12.89 -6.65 -3.47
N SER A 16 -13.92 -5.85 -3.73
CA SER A 16 -14.21 -4.65 -2.93
C SER A 16 -14.72 -5.01 -1.53
N CYS A 17 -15.41 -6.15 -1.40
CA CYS A 17 -16.01 -6.60 -0.14
C CYS A 17 -15.34 -7.87 0.42
N HIS A 18 -14.62 -8.63 -0.40
CA HIS A 18 -14.07 -9.93 -0.02
C HIS A 18 -12.56 -10.01 -0.23
N THR A 19 -11.92 -10.83 0.58
CA THR A 19 -10.52 -11.26 0.41
C THR A 19 -10.44 -12.78 0.31
N ILE A 20 -9.25 -13.30 0.00
CA ILE A 20 -8.94 -14.73 0.05
C ILE A 20 -7.69 -14.95 0.91
N GLY A 21 -7.90 -15.10 2.21
CA GLY A 21 -6.85 -15.33 3.21
C GLY A 21 -6.13 -14.06 3.64
N ALA A 22 -6.74 -12.88 3.46
CA ALA A 22 -6.18 -11.59 3.86
C ALA A 22 -7.01 -10.89 4.96
N GLY A 23 -8.00 -11.59 5.52
CA GLY A 23 -8.85 -11.10 6.61
C GLY A 23 -10.15 -10.44 6.12
N LYS A 24 -11.05 -10.22 7.07
CA LYS A 24 -12.40 -9.68 6.81
C LYS A 24 -12.37 -8.23 6.30
N LEU A 25 -13.23 -7.91 5.32
CA LEU A 25 -13.53 -6.53 4.86
C LEU A 25 -15.00 -6.19 5.20
N LYS A 26 -15.74 -5.59 4.27
CA LYS A 26 -17.21 -5.42 4.37
C LYS A 26 -17.90 -6.78 4.39
N GLY A 27 -17.48 -7.68 3.51
CA GLY A 27 -17.83 -9.10 3.50
C GLY A 27 -16.82 -9.97 4.26
N PRO A 28 -17.17 -11.24 4.54
CA PRO A 28 -16.24 -12.21 5.13
C PRO A 28 -15.06 -12.51 4.20
N ASP A 29 -13.95 -12.94 4.78
CA ASP A 29 -12.87 -13.59 4.04
C ASP A 29 -13.39 -14.91 3.45
N LEU A 30 -13.14 -15.15 2.17
CA LEU A 30 -13.65 -16.30 1.42
C LEU A 30 -12.71 -17.51 1.45
N ILE A 31 -11.62 -17.48 2.22
CA ILE A 31 -10.66 -18.59 2.31
C ILE A 31 -11.29 -19.92 2.74
N THR A 32 -12.38 -19.90 3.50
CA THR A 32 -13.13 -21.12 3.85
C THR A 32 -14.16 -21.49 2.78
N ALA A 33 -14.67 -20.50 2.04
CA ALA A 33 -15.69 -20.72 1.01
C ALA A 33 -15.16 -21.52 -0.19
N ILE A 34 -13.85 -21.47 -0.45
CA ILE A 34 -13.22 -22.23 -1.55
C ILE A 34 -13.30 -23.75 -1.35
N THR A 35 -13.55 -24.22 -0.12
CA THR A 35 -13.69 -25.65 0.21
C THR A 35 -15.14 -26.11 0.35
N TRP A 36 -16.11 -25.19 0.25
CA TRP A 36 -17.53 -25.51 0.37
C TRP A 36 -18.01 -26.40 -0.77
N LYS A 37 -19.08 -27.17 -0.56
CA LYS A 37 -19.76 -27.91 -1.63
C LYS A 37 -20.21 -26.94 -2.73
N GLN A 38 -20.16 -27.41 -3.98
CA GLN A 38 -20.49 -26.60 -5.15
C GLN A 38 -21.89 -25.96 -5.04
N GLU A 39 -22.87 -26.71 -4.58
CA GLU A 39 -24.26 -26.24 -4.40
C GLU A 39 -24.37 -25.11 -3.37
N ASP A 40 -23.68 -25.24 -2.24
CA ASP A 40 -23.71 -24.25 -1.17
C ASP A 40 -22.98 -22.97 -1.60
N LEU A 41 -21.85 -23.12 -2.29
CA LEU A 41 -21.12 -22.00 -2.87
C LEU A 41 -21.95 -21.29 -3.94
N ALA A 42 -22.63 -22.02 -4.83
CA ALA A 42 -23.51 -21.45 -5.84
C ALA A 42 -24.66 -20.65 -5.22
N LYS A 43 -25.30 -21.19 -4.17
CA LYS A 43 -26.34 -20.47 -3.40
C LYS A 43 -25.78 -19.19 -2.78
N ALA A 44 -24.56 -19.24 -2.23
CA ALA A 44 -23.92 -18.07 -1.64
C ALA A 44 -23.59 -17.00 -2.68
N VAL A 45 -23.04 -17.38 -3.84
CA VAL A 45 -22.77 -16.47 -4.96
C VAL A 45 -24.07 -15.85 -5.48
N LYS A 46 -25.12 -16.66 -5.69
CA LYS A 46 -26.44 -16.15 -6.16
C LYS A 46 -27.05 -15.14 -5.18
N LYS A 47 -26.88 -15.33 -3.86
CA LYS A 47 -27.34 -14.35 -2.85
C LYS A 47 -26.68 -12.98 -2.99
N MET A 48 -25.50 -12.88 -3.62
CA MET A 48 -24.81 -11.61 -3.84
C MET A 48 -25.45 -10.75 -4.94
N GLU A 49 -26.42 -11.27 -5.70
CA GLU A 49 -27.15 -10.45 -6.70
C GLU A 49 -27.80 -9.20 -6.08
N LYS A 50 -28.12 -9.24 -4.79
CA LYS A 50 -28.61 -8.08 -4.03
C LYS A 50 -27.60 -6.94 -3.91
N GLU A 51 -26.31 -7.27 -3.96
CA GLU A 51 -25.19 -6.32 -3.77
C GLU A 51 -24.52 -5.96 -5.10
N VAL A 52 -24.37 -6.93 -6.01
CA VAL A 52 -23.62 -6.77 -7.28
C VAL A 52 -24.51 -6.72 -8.53
N GLY A 53 -25.83 -6.80 -8.37
CA GLY A 53 -26.78 -6.86 -9.47
C GLY A 53 -27.00 -8.29 -10.00
N ALA A 54 -27.99 -8.43 -10.89
CA ALA A 54 -28.40 -9.74 -11.42
C ALA A 54 -27.27 -10.46 -12.18
N MET A 55 -27.17 -11.78 -12.00
CA MET A 55 -26.18 -12.63 -12.65
C MET A 55 -26.88 -13.79 -13.38
N SER A 56 -26.41 -14.11 -14.58
CA SER A 56 -26.87 -15.32 -15.27
C SER A 56 -26.35 -16.58 -14.57
N ASP A 57 -27.03 -17.70 -14.78
CA ASP A 57 -26.63 -18.97 -14.17
C ASP A 57 -25.25 -19.44 -14.66
N GLN A 58 -24.87 -19.10 -15.89
CA GLN A 58 -23.52 -19.33 -16.40
C GLN A 58 -22.48 -18.54 -15.60
N VAL A 59 -22.74 -17.25 -15.31
CA VAL A 59 -21.83 -16.43 -14.51
C VAL A 59 -21.65 -17.02 -13.10
N VAL A 60 -22.73 -17.50 -12.48
CA VAL A 60 -22.65 -18.15 -11.17
C VAL A 60 -21.80 -19.42 -11.26
N THR A 61 -22.01 -20.25 -12.28
CA THR A 61 -21.22 -21.46 -12.53
C THR A 61 -19.73 -21.14 -12.73
N ASP A 62 -19.40 -20.11 -13.50
CA ASP A 62 -18.03 -19.70 -13.78
C ASP A 62 -17.31 -19.20 -12.52
N LEU A 63 -18.01 -18.40 -11.68
CA LEU A 63 -17.46 -17.92 -10.41
C LEU A 63 -17.23 -19.06 -9.42
N VAL A 64 -18.16 -20.01 -9.32
CA VAL A 64 -18.02 -21.20 -8.47
C VAL A 64 -16.86 -22.07 -8.93
N THR A 65 -16.71 -22.24 -10.25
CA THR A 65 -15.59 -22.99 -10.85
C THR A 65 -14.26 -22.30 -10.55
N LEU A 66 -14.18 -20.99 -10.75
CA LEU A 66 -13.02 -20.19 -10.40
C LEU A 66 -12.65 -20.34 -8.92
N MET A 67 -13.61 -20.14 -8.00
CA MET A 67 -13.36 -20.17 -6.55
C MET A 67 -12.88 -21.53 -6.04
N ARG A 68 -13.16 -22.62 -6.76
CA ARG A 68 -12.70 -23.98 -6.42
C ARG A 68 -11.42 -24.39 -7.16
N ASP A 69 -10.91 -23.54 -8.03
CA ASP A 69 -9.69 -23.81 -8.80
C ASP A 69 -8.45 -23.78 -7.86
N PRO A 70 -7.58 -24.80 -7.86
CA PRO A 70 -6.34 -24.79 -7.08
C PRO A 70 -5.44 -23.58 -7.36
N ALA A 71 -5.50 -23.03 -8.57
CA ALA A 71 -4.76 -21.85 -8.99
C ALA A 71 -5.51 -20.53 -8.74
N LEU A 72 -6.61 -20.51 -7.99
CA LEU A 72 -7.45 -19.32 -7.73
C LEU A 72 -6.62 -18.06 -7.42
N LYS A 73 -5.72 -18.12 -6.42
CA LYS A 73 -4.91 -16.95 -6.03
C LYS A 73 -4.04 -16.45 -7.18
N ALA A 74 -3.43 -17.36 -7.94
CA ALA A 74 -2.60 -17.01 -9.08
C ALA A 74 -3.42 -16.41 -10.23
N ARG A 75 -4.60 -16.99 -10.51
CA ARG A 75 -5.54 -16.48 -11.53
C ARG A 75 -6.03 -15.08 -11.19
N LEU A 76 -6.43 -14.83 -9.94
CA LEU A 76 -6.85 -13.51 -9.48
C LEU A 76 -5.71 -12.49 -9.53
N ALA A 77 -4.51 -12.87 -9.09
CA ALA A 77 -3.35 -11.97 -9.11
C ALA A 77 -2.94 -11.59 -10.54
N ALA A 78 -2.91 -12.56 -11.46
CA ALA A 78 -2.60 -12.32 -12.88
C ALA A 78 -3.63 -11.38 -13.53
N GLU A 79 -4.90 -11.55 -13.15
CA GLU A 79 -6.00 -10.74 -13.66
C GLU A 79 -6.00 -9.32 -13.12
N GLU A 80 -5.75 -9.16 -11.82
CA GLU A 80 -5.59 -7.86 -11.19
C GLU A 80 -4.41 -7.10 -11.79
N GLN A 81 -3.27 -7.77 -11.99
CA GLN A 81 -2.12 -7.22 -12.71
C GLN A 81 -2.49 -6.73 -14.12
N ARG A 82 -3.24 -7.55 -14.88
CA ARG A 82 -3.68 -7.18 -16.23
C ARG A 82 -4.60 -5.95 -16.21
N LEU A 83 -5.55 -5.87 -15.29
CA LEU A 83 -6.46 -4.74 -15.16
C LEU A 83 -5.74 -3.45 -14.75
N ILE A 84 -4.74 -3.55 -13.87
CA ILE A 84 -3.92 -2.39 -13.52
C ILE A 84 -3.04 -1.98 -14.69
N GLN A 85 -2.42 -2.92 -15.41
CA GLN A 85 -1.59 -2.61 -16.57
C GLN A 85 -2.41 -1.96 -17.70
N SER A 86 -3.59 -2.49 -18.00
CA SER A 86 -4.47 -1.89 -19.01
C SER A 86 -4.92 -0.49 -18.59
N ARG A 87 -5.20 -0.29 -17.31
CA ARG A 87 -5.55 1.02 -16.78
C ARG A 87 -4.38 1.99 -16.81
N ARG A 88 -3.17 1.56 -16.46
CA ARG A 88 -1.94 2.38 -16.54
C ARG A 88 -1.67 2.86 -17.96
N ALA A 89 -1.92 2.03 -18.96
CA ALA A 89 -1.77 2.44 -20.36
C ALA A 89 -2.72 3.58 -20.77
N LEU A 90 -3.79 3.81 -20.01
CA LEU A 90 -4.79 4.86 -20.23
C LEU A 90 -4.63 6.06 -19.28
N LEU A 91 -3.69 5.99 -18.35
CA LEU A 91 -3.51 6.98 -17.27
C LEU A 91 -2.14 7.67 -17.38
N ALA A 92 -2.03 8.84 -16.75
CA ALA A 92 -0.76 9.55 -16.69
C ALA A 92 0.25 8.83 -15.80
N PRO A 93 1.57 9.00 -16.01
CA PRO A 93 2.59 8.39 -15.18
C PRO A 93 2.42 8.72 -13.69
N PRO A 94 2.69 7.76 -12.78
CA PRO A 94 2.66 8.03 -11.35
C PRO A 94 3.87 8.86 -10.91
N TYR A 95 3.61 9.96 -10.21
CA TYR A 95 4.60 10.76 -9.50
C TYR A 95 4.42 10.63 -7.98
N ALA A 96 5.50 10.24 -7.29
CA ALA A 96 5.50 10.09 -5.83
C ALA A 96 5.35 11.43 -5.08
N SER A 97 5.81 12.55 -5.66
CA SER A 97 5.61 13.89 -5.09
C SER A 97 4.13 14.26 -5.00
N ILE A 98 3.35 13.98 -6.06
CA ILE A 98 1.90 14.18 -6.04
C ILE A 98 1.25 13.26 -4.98
N GLY A 99 1.71 12.01 -4.87
CA GLY A 99 1.24 11.08 -3.86
C GLY A 99 1.49 11.57 -2.44
N HIS A 100 2.67 12.11 -2.18
CA HIS A 100 3.02 12.78 -0.93
C HIS A 100 2.05 13.93 -0.62
N ASP A 101 1.82 14.83 -1.58
CA ASP A 101 0.96 15.99 -1.35
C ASP A 101 -0.51 15.60 -1.10
N LEU A 102 -1.01 14.57 -1.78
CA LEU A 102 -2.33 14.00 -1.53
C LEU A 102 -2.41 13.33 -0.14
N PHE A 103 -1.38 12.57 0.23
CA PHE A 103 -1.31 11.89 1.53
C PHE A 103 -1.35 12.90 2.68
N TRP A 104 -0.56 13.97 2.59
CA TRP A 104 -0.44 15.00 3.62
C TRP A 104 -1.47 16.12 3.55
N GLY A 105 -2.27 16.18 2.48
CA GLY A 105 -3.32 17.17 2.29
C GLY A 105 -2.83 18.52 1.76
N ALA A 106 -1.56 18.65 1.36
CA ALA A 106 -1.07 19.80 0.60
C ALA A 106 -1.78 19.90 -0.76
N ARG A 107 -2.18 18.75 -1.32
CA ARG A 107 -3.09 18.65 -2.46
C ARG A 107 -4.38 17.96 -2.01
N ARG A 108 -5.52 18.52 -2.39
CA ARG A 108 -6.83 17.90 -2.15
C ARG A 108 -7.10 16.81 -3.18
N PHE A 109 -7.78 15.76 -2.74
CA PHE A 109 -8.36 14.76 -3.65
C PHE A 109 -9.41 15.41 -4.56
N GLN A 110 -9.47 14.96 -5.81
CA GLN A 110 -10.38 15.44 -6.85
C GLN A 110 -11.85 15.34 -6.40
N ASN A 111 -12.22 14.24 -5.75
CA ASN A 111 -13.58 14.01 -5.26
C ASN A 111 -13.79 14.53 -3.82
N GLY A 112 -12.85 15.27 -3.25
CA GLY A 112 -12.98 15.91 -1.95
C GLY A 112 -12.88 14.97 -0.73
N GLY A 113 -12.27 13.79 -0.90
CA GLY A 113 -11.94 12.88 0.19
C GLY A 113 -10.97 13.50 1.20
N MET A 114 -10.96 12.95 2.42
CA MET A 114 -10.01 13.31 3.47
C MET A 114 -8.58 12.91 3.08
N ASN A 115 -7.56 13.70 3.42
CA ASN A 115 -6.16 13.30 3.21
C ASN A 115 -5.79 12.11 4.12
N CYS A 116 -4.97 11.19 3.61
CA CYS A 116 -4.69 9.92 4.29
C CYS A 116 -4.01 10.10 5.66
N SER A 117 -3.14 11.12 5.80
CA SER A 117 -2.41 11.40 7.02
C SER A 117 -3.28 11.80 8.21
N ALA A 118 -4.55 12.17 7.97
CA ALA A 118 -5.51 12.45 9.04
C ALA A 118 -5.80 11.21 9.90
N CYS A 119 -5.67 10.01 9.35
CA CYS A 119 -5.88 8.76 10.08
C CYS A 119 -4.63 7.87 10.13
N HIS A 120 -3.82 7.86 9.08
CA HIS A 120 -2.66 6.97 8.96
C HIS A 120 -1.35 7.70 9.21
N ALA A 121 -0.38 6.96 9.77
CA ALA A 121 0.99 7.40 9.84
C ALA A 121 1.83 6.87 8.67
N VAL A 122 2.89 7.60 8.34
CA VAL A 122 4.04 7.11 7.56
C VAL A 122 5.31 7.54 8.29
N ASN A 123 6.23 6.59 8.48
CA ASN A 123 7.43 6.71 9.31
C ASN A 123 7.13 7.19 10.73
N GLY A 124 6.00 6.77 11.31
CA GLY A 124 5.53 7.19 12.62
C GLY A 124 4.95 8.61 12.67
N LEU A 125 4.83 9.32 11.54
CA LEU A 125 4.28 10.67 11.47
C LEU A 125 2.89 10.64 10.82
N GLY A 126 1.92 11.34 11.42
CA GLY A 126 0.54 11.40 10.95
C GLY A 126 -0.45 10.94 12.01
N GLY A 127 -1.64 10.54 11.58
CA GLY A 127 -2.69 10.03 12.45
C GLY A 127 -2.39 8.64 13.02
N THR A 128 -3.03 8.33 14.15
CA THR A 128 -2.86 7.06 14.88
C THR A 128 -4.13 6.21 14.90
N LEU A 129 -5.20 6.66 14.25
CA LEU A 129 -6.46 5.91 14.14
C LEU A 129 -6.31 4.69 13.23
N GLY A 130 -5.55 4.84 12.14
CA GLY A 130 -5.18 3.77 11.22
C GLY A 130 -3.75 3.26 11.48
N PRO A 131 -3.40 2.08 10.95
CA PRO A 131 -2.03 1.57 11.02
C PRO A 131 -1.03 2.48 10.30
N ASP A 132 0.24 2.43 10.73
CA ASP A 132 1.35 2.99 9.98
C ASP A 132 1.50 2.26 8.63
N LEU A 133 1.48 3.04 7.55
CA LEU A 133 1.50 2.56 6.16
C LEU A 133 2.92 2.43 5.58
N THR A 134 3.97 2.73 6.34
CA THR A 134 5.37 2.52 5.93
C THR A 134 5.61 1.13 5.33
N PRO A 135 5.16 0.02 5.95
CA PRO A 135 5.41 -1.31 5.40
C PRO A 135 4.39 -1.72 4.31
N ALA A 136 3.41 -0.88 3.97
CA ALA A 136 2.26 -1.28 3.15
C ALA A 136 2.69 -1.78 1.76
N ALA A 137 3.56 -1.03 1.07
CA ALA A 137 4.05 -1.42 -0.25
C ALA A 137 4.81 -2.75 -0.23
N LYS A 138 5.65 -2.98 0.78
CA LYS A 138 6.39 -4.25 0.95
C LYS A 138 5.46 -5.42 1.27
N LYS A 139 4.45 -5.20 2.12
CA LYS A 139 3.52 -6.26 2.57
C LYS A 139 2.52 -6.68 1.49
N MET A 140 2.03 -5.73 0.70
CA MET A 140 0.95 -5.98 -0.26
C MET A 140 1.44 -6.15 -1.70
N GLY A 141 2.59 -5.57 -2.05
CA GLY A 141 2.98 -5.39 -3.43
C GLY A 141 2.20 -4.25 -4.11
N GLU A 142 2.75 -3.74 -5.21
CA GLU A 142 2.27 -2.53 -5.87
C GLU A 142 0.81 -2.62 -6.31
N VAL A 143 0.45 -3.76 -6.94
CA VAL A 143 -0.88 -4.00 -7.53
C VAL A 143 -1.97 -4.00 -6.47
N ALA A 144 -1.82 -4.80 -5.42
CA ALA A 144 -2.79 -4.87 -4.34
C ALA A 144 -2.87 -3.56 -3.56
N LEU A 145 -1.75 -2.82 -3.43
CA LEU A 145 -1.74 -1.51 -2.79
C LEU A 145 -2.56 -0.48 -3.57
N ILE A 146 -2.40 -0.40 -4.90
CA ILE A 146 -3.19 0.50 -5.74
C ILE A 146 -4.68 0.19 -5.58
N SER A 147 -5.06 -1.09 -5.69
CA SER A 147 -6.45 -1.52 -5.51
C SER A 147 -7.00 -1.16 -4.14
N ALA A 148 -6.23 -1.35 -3.07
CA ALA A 148 -6.67 -1.06 -1.71
C ALA A 148 -6.86 0.45 -1.47
N VAL A 149 -5.96 1.28 -2.03
CA VAL A 149 -6.04 2.74 -1.95
C VAL A 149 -7.24 3.26 -2.74
N GLU A 150 -7.41 2.81 -3.98
CA GLU A 150 -8.51 3.26 -4.85
C GLU A 150 -9.87 2.91 -4.25
N LYS A 151 -10.01 1.68 -3.74
CA LYS A 151 -11.28 1.21 -3.18
C LYS A 151 -11.57 1.79 -1.80
N ALA A 152 -10.53 1.99 -0.97
CA ALA A 152 -10.64 2.47 0.40
C ALA A 152 -11.76 1.78 1.23
N ALA A 153 -12.04 0.50 0.94
CA ALA A 153 -13.24 -0.21 1.39
C ALA A 153 -13.11 -0.88 2.77
N TYR A 154 -12.09 -0.50 3.55
CA TYR A 154 -11.94 -0.98 4.92
C TYR A 154 -13.02 -0.40 5.82
N LYS A 155 -13.48 -1.16 6.82
CA LYS A 155 -14.62 -0.80 7.70
C LYS A 155 -14.62 0.65 8.21
N VAL A 156 -13.45 1.17 8.60
CA VAL A 156 -13.32 2.54 9.13
C VAL A 156 -13.22 3.57 8.00
N MET A 157 -12.62 3.22 6.87
CA MET A 157 -12.42 4.15 5.73
C MET A 157 -13.66 4.27 4.86
N GLU A 158 -14.41 3.18 4.63
CA GLU A 158 -15.49 3.09 3.64
C GLU A 158 -16.53 4.22 3.75
N PRO A 159 -17.04 4.58 4.94
CA PRO A 159 -18.03 5.66 5.04
C PRO A 159 -17.51 7.02 4.57
N HIS A 160 -16.20 7.25 4.66
CA HIS A 160 -15.56 8.51 4.28
C HIS A 160 -15.27 8.60 2.78
N TYR A 161 -15.09 7.47 2.09
CA TYR A 161 -14.72 7.44 0.67
C TYR A 161 -15.84 6.94 -0.26
N ARG A 162 -16.91 6.33 0.26
CA ARG A 162 -18.08 5.87 -0.52
C ARG A 162 -18.65 6.95 -1.45
N THR A 163 -18.75 8.18 -0.96
CA THR A 163 -19.30 9.33 -1.71
C THR A 163 -18.21 10.25 -2.27
N ARG A 164 -16.95 9.99 -1.92
CA ARG A 164 -15.79 10.80 -2.26
C ARG A 164 -14.60 9.91 -2.61
N PRO A 165 -14.71 9.04 -3.64
CA PRO A 165 -13.75 7.98 -3.88
C PRO A 165 -12.41 8.52 -4.32
N VAL A 166 -11.34 7.80 -4.00
CA VAL A 166 -10.01 8.07 -4.56
C VAL A 166 -10.04 7.65 -6.03
N THR A 167 -9.57 8.51 -6.93
CA THR A 167 -9.51 8.17 -8.35
C THR A 167 -8.38 7.18 -8.64
N ALA A 168 -8.46 6.48 -9.76
CA ALA A 168 -7.41 5.57 -10.17
C ALA A 168 -6.04 6.28 -10.34
N GLN A 169 -6.03 7.51 -10.86
CA GLN A 169 -4.81 8.30 -11.02
C GLN A 169 -4.20 8.65 -9.65
N GLU A 170 -5.03 9.08 -8.69
CA GLU A 170 -4.57 9.39 -7.34
C GLU A 170 -4.06 8.16 -6.60
N ALA A 171 -4.71 7.01 -6.77
CA ALA A 171 -4.25 5.74 -6.20
C ALA A 171 -2.86 5.35 -6.73
N LEU A 172 -2.58 5.57 -8.02
CA LEU A 172 -1.25 5.37 -8.60
C LEU A 172 -0.20 6.30 -7.98
N HIS A 173 -0.52 7.59 -7.79
CA HIS A 173 0.36 8.54 -7.12
C HIS A 173 0.67 8.13 -5.68
N LEU A 174 -0.36 7.80 -4.91
CA LEU A 174 -0.25 7.38 -3.51
C LEU A 174 0.56 6.09 -3.38
N ALA A 175 0.31 5.09 -4.24
CA ALA A 175 1.08 3.86 -4.23
C ALA A 175 2.57 4.10 -4.54
N ALA A 176 2.88 5.00 -5.49
CA ALA A 176 4.26 5.38 -5.79
C ALA A 176 4.94 6.08 -4.62
N TYR A 177 4.23 6.93 -3.87
CA TYR A 177 4.75 7.52 -2.64
C TYR A 177 5.02 6.48 -1.55
N LEU A 178 4.04 5.61 -1.26
CA LEU A 178 4.16 4.59 -0.23
C LEU A 178 5.25 3.55 -0.54
N ALA A 179 5.56 3.31 -1.82
CA ALA A 179 6.69 2.49 -2.23
C ALA A 179 8.05 3.09 -1.84
N GLN A 180 8.14 4.41 -1.70
CA GLN A 180 9.37 5.13 -1.33
C GLN A 180 9.45 5.43 0.17
N ALA A 181 8.34 5.35 0.91
CA ALA A 181 8.27 5.69 2.33
C ALA A 181 9.35 5.02 3.21
N PRO A 182 9.66 3.71 3.08
CA PRO A 182 10.73 3.07 3.84
C PRO A 182 12.13 3.64 3.57
N LEU A 183 12.38 4.12 2.34
CA LEU A 183 13.69 4.60 1.91
C LEU A 183 14.00 5.99 2.47
N ILE A 184 12.98 6.84 2.63
CA ILE A 184 13.13 8.18 3.21
C ILE A 184 13.66 8.09 4.65
N ARG A 185 13.15 7.15 5.45
CA ARG A 185 13.64 6.92 6.82
C ARG A 185 15.08 6.40 6.85
N ALA A 186 15.39 5.43 5.99
CA ALA A 186 16.74 4.87 5.92
C ALA A 186 17.79 5.94 5.57
N ASN A 187 17.47 6.84 4.62
CA ASN A 187 18.36 7.93 4.23
C ASN A 187 18.54 8.98 5.34
N ALA A 188 17.48 9.29 6.09
CA ALA A 188 17.56 10.21 7.23
C ALA A 188 18.43 9.63 8.36
N GLU A 189 18.19 8.38 8.75
CA GLU A 189 18.97 7.67 9.77
C GLU A 189 20.46 7.58 9.37
N PHE A 190 20.75 7.23 8.11
CA PHE A 190 22.12 7.17 7.59
C PHE A 190 22.82 8.54 7.61
N SER A 191 22.10 9.61 7.24
CA SER A 191 22.65 10.97 7.23
C SER A 191 22.97 11.46 8.66
N PHE A 192 22.10 11.20 9.63
CA PHE A 192 22.35 11.55 11.03
C PHE A 192 23.53 10.75 11.61
N HIS A 193 23.63 9.46 11.31
CA HIS A 193 24.76 8.63 11.77
C HIS A 193 26.09 9.09 11.17
N MET A 194 26.12 9.42 9.88
CA MET A 194 27.32 9.93 9.23
C MET A 194 27.75 11.28 9.82
N LEU A 195 26.80 12.19 10.08
CA LEU A 195 27.08 13.46 10.74
C LEU A 195 27.63 13.27 12.16
N ALA A 196 27.04 12.34 12.92
CA ALA A 196 27.48 12.00 14.28
C ALA A 196 28.89 11.39 14.30
N VAL A 197 29.21 10.51 13.34
CA VAL A 197 30.55 9.94 13.18
C VAL A 197 31.57 11.01 12.80
N LEU A 198 31.25 11.89 11.85
CA LEU A 198 32.12 13.00 11.45
C LEU A 198 32.36 13.96 12.61
N ALA A 199 31.33 14.27 13.41
CA ALA A 199 31.48 15.08 14.61
C ALA A 199 32.37 14.40 15.67
N ALA A 200 32.21 13.10 15.89
CA ALA A 200 33.03 12.34 16.83
C ALA A 200 34.51 12.25 16.40
N VAL A 201 34.77 12.02 15.11
CA VAL A 201 36.13 12.01 14.53
C VAL A 201 36.75 13.40 14.56
N GLY A 202 35.98 14.44 14.24
CA GLY A 202 36.43 15.83 14.34
C GLY A 202 36.80 16.23 15.78
N LEU A 203 35.99 15.83 16.77
CA LEU A 203 36.24 16.11 18.18
C LEU A 203 37.50 15.39 18.69
N SER A 204 37.67 14.12 18.32
CA SER A 204 38.87 13.35 18.70
C SER A 204 40.14 13.88 18.02
N GLY A 205 40.07 14.31 16.76
CA GLY A 205 41.18 15.02 16.09
C GLY A 205 41.57 16.34 16.76
N ALA A 206 40.57 17.14 17.18
CA ALA A 206 40.81 18.40 17.89
C ALA A 206 41.46 18.20 19.27
N ILE A 207 41.04 17.16 20.00
CA ILE A 207 41.62 16.79 21.29
C ILE A 207 43.09 16.40 21.12
N VAL A 208 43.41 15.54 20.14
CA VAL A 208 44.80 15.14 19.86
C VAL A 208 45.67 16.35 19.47
N ALA A 209 45.15 17.27 18.66
CA ALA A 209 45.86 18.49 18.28
C ALA A 209 46.14 19.42 19.48
N LEU A 210 45.18 19.55 20.41
CA LEU A 210 45.35 20.31 21.65
C LEU A 210 46.41 19.70 22.57
N TYR A 211 46.41 18.38 22.74
CA TYR A 211 47.45 17.68 23.51
C TYR A 211 48.84 17.84 22.86
N ALA A 212 48.93 17.74 21.54
CA ALA A 212 50.20 17.94 20.82
C ALA A 212 50.71 19.39 20.91
N ALA A 213 49.82 20.39 20.87
CA ALA A 213 50.17 21.80 21.02
C ALA A 213 50.59 22.15 22.46
N ALA A 214 49.95 21.54 23.47
CA ALA A 214 50.33 21.69 24.87
C ALA A 214 51.71 21.06 25.17
N GLY A 215 52.00 19.89 24.60
CA GLY A 215 53.30 19.22 24.75
C GLY A 215 54.48 19.97 24.14
N LYS A 216 54.28 20.72 23.04
CA LYS A 216 55.34 21.55 22.42
C LYS A 216 55.73 22.79 23.23
N LYS A 217 54.90 23.26 24.17
CA LYS A 217 55.19 24.44 25.01
C LYS A 217 56.10 24.16 26.21
N GLN A 218 56.47 22.90 26.48
CA GLN A 218 57.19 22.50 27.69
C GLN A 218 58.69 22.20 27.49
N SER A 219 59.30 22.48 26.34
CA SER A 219 60.77 22.39 26.22
C SER A 219 61.45 23.58 26.92
N PRO A 220 62.19 23.39 28.03
CA PRO A 220 62.98 24.44 28.63
C PRO A 220 64.26 24.64 27.80
N SER A 221 64.61 25.90 27.54
CA SER A 221 65.92 26.28 27.03
C SER A 221 67.00 25.80 28.01
N GLY A 222 67.84 24.86 27.57
CA GLY A 222 68.97 24.36 28.34
C GLY A 222 70.02 25.45 28.56
N ASN A 223 70.54 25.49 29.80
CA ASN A 223 71.86 26.00 30.14
C ASN A 223 72.76 24.81 30.45
#